data_AF-A0A1A6GK79-F1
#
_entry.id   AF-A0A1A6GK79-F1
#
_cell.length_a   1.000
_cell.length_b   1.000
_cell.length_c   1.000
_cell.angle_alpha   90.00
_cell.angle_beta   90.00
_cell.angle_gamma   90.00
#
_symmetry.space_group_name_H-M   'P 1'
#
loop_
_entity.id
_entity.type
_entity.pdbx_description
1 polymer ?
#
loop_
_entity_poly.entity_id
_entity_poly.type
_entity_poly.pdbx_seq_one_letter_code
_entity_poly.pdbx_strand_id
1 'polypeptide(L)'
;MIHTNLKKKFSYFILAFLLFAIICVWKKGSYEALKLQAKDFQVPKSLEKLVMRSVSASSKQDPKQDSQTLSRLRVTTKVKPQPSYQVWDKDSSSKTLNPRLQKILKNYLNMNKYKVSYKGPGPGVKFSAEALRCHLRDRVNVSMIEATDFPFNTTEWKGYLPKENIRTKAGPWHRCAVVSSAGALKSSQLGREIDNHDAVLRFNGAPIANFQQDVGTKTTIRLMNSQ
;
A
#
# COMPACT_ATOMS: atom_id res chain seq x y z
N MET A 1 50.02 45.08 -17.60
CA MET A 1 49.63 43.66 -17.69
C MET A 1 49.49 42.93 -16.33
N ILE A 2 49.45 43.65 -15.19
CA ILE A 2 49.45 43.03 -13.84
C ILE A 2 48.04 42.97 -13.22
N HIS A 3 47.17 43.94 -13.55
CA HIS A 3 45.85 44.08 -12.92
C HIS A 3 44.82 43.00 -13.35
N THR A 4 44.95 42.43 -14.56
CA THR A 4 44.06 41.37 -15.06
C THR A 4 44.34 40.01 -14.40
N ASN A 5 45.59 39.78 -13.99
CA ASN A 5 45.98 38.55 -13.29
C ASN A 5 45.45 38.54 -11.85
N LEU A 6 45.44 39.70 -11.18
CA LEU A 6 44.89 39.83 -9.82
C LEU A 6 43.37 39.65 -9.79
N LYS A 7 42.63 40.22 -10.77
CA LYS A 7 41.17 40.02 -10.89
C LYS A 7 40.80 38.56 -11.16
N LYS A 8 41.57 37.84 -11.99
CA LYS A 8 41.37 36.40 -12.20
C LYS A 8 41.64 35.59 -10.94
N LYS A 9 42.73 35.86 -10.21
CA LYS A 9 43.03 35.19 -8.93
C LYS A 9 41.95 35.44 -7.88
N PHE A 10 41.44 36.67 -7.78
CA PHE A 10 40.34 37.01 -6.87
C PHE A 10 39.04 36.31 -7.27
N SER A 11 38.74 36.22 -8.57
CA SER A 11 37.57 35.49 -9.09
C SER A 11 37.63 33.99 -8.77
N TYR A 12 38.79 33.34 -8.93
CA TYR A 12 38.97 31.93 -8.53
C TYR A 12 38.84 31.73 -7.02
N PHE A 13 39.31 32.69 -6.22
CA PHE A 13 39.19 32.64 -4.77
C PHE A 13 37.72 32.73 -4.31
N ILE A 14 36.94 33.64 -4.91
CA ILE A 14 35.50 33.74 -4.66
C ILE A 14 34.78 32.45 -5.09
N LEU A 15 35.11 31.89 -6.25
CA LEU A 15 34.48 30.65 -6.73
C LEU A 15 34.78 29.47 -5.79
N ALA A 16 36.02 29.34 -5.33
CA ALA A 16 36.41 28.32 -4.36
C ALA A 16 35.69 28.48 -3.01
N PHE A 17 35.55 29.72 -2.52
CA PHE A 17 34.82 30.01 -1.29
C PHE A 17 33.32 29.67 -1.40
N LEU A 18 32.69 30.00 -2.53
CA LEU A 18 31.28 29.66 -2.79
C LEU A 18 31.06 28.14 -2.86
N LEU A 19 31.95 27.42 -3.53
CA LEU A 19 31.90 25.95 -3.59
C LEU A 19 32.08 25.32 -2.20
N PHE A 20 33.03 25.82 -1.41
CA PHE A 20 33.23 25.37 -0.03
C PHE A 20 32.01 25.64 0.85
N ALA A 21 31.42 26.84 0.76
CA ALA A 21 30.20 27.19 1.50
C ALA A 21 29.02 26.28 1.12
N ILE A 22 28.84 25.97 -0.17
CA ILE A 22 27.80 25.03 -0.63
C ILE A 22 28.04 23.63 -0.03
N ILE A 23 29.28 23.13 -0.06
CA ILE A 23 29.64 21.84 0.54
C ILE A 23 29.38 21.85 2.05
N CYS A 24 29.72 22.91 2.76
CA CYS A 24 29.48 23.05 4.20
C CYS A 24 27.99 23.08 4.54
N VAL A 25 27.17 23.79 3.76
CA VAL A 25 25.71 23.84 3.95
C VAL A 25 25.08 22.47 3.66
N TRP A 26 25.52 21.79 2.60
CA TRP A 26 25.03 20.46 2.24
C TRP A 26 25.40 19.40 3.29
N LYS A 27 26.63 19.45 3.78
CA LYS A 27 27.13 18.56 4.84
C LYS A 27 26.39 18.81 6.16
N LYS A 28 26.14 20.06 6.54
CA LYS A 28 25.40 20.41 7.78
C LYS A 28 23.92 20.01 7.71
N GLY A 29 23.28 20.15 6.54
CA GLY A 29 21.90 19.69 6.31
C GLY A 29 21.75 18.17 6.37
N SER A 30 22.76 17.41 5.94
CA SER A 30 22.75 15.94 5.99
C SER A 30 22.87 15.39 7.43
N TYR A 31 23.73 15.99 8.27
CA TYR A 31 23.87 15.57 9.68
C TYR A 31 22.64 15.87 10.53
N GLU A 32 21.95 17.00 10.30
CA GLU A 32 20.69 17.33 10.97
C GLU A 32 19.56 16.37 10.57
N ALA A 33 19.40 16.08 9.26
CA ALA A 33 18.38 15.16 8.77
C ALA A 33 18.54 13.72 9.30
N LEU A 34 19.78 13.23 9.42
CA LEU A 34 20.09 11.91 9.98
C LEU A 34 19.82 11.83 11.49
N LYS A 35 20.06 12.91 12.24
CA LYS A 35 19.87 12.94 13.70
C LYS A 35 18.39 13.06 14.09
N LEU A 36 17.58 13.69 13.24
CA LEU A 36 16.13 13.82 13.43
C LEU A 36 15.40 12.49 13.18
N GLN A 37 15.86 11.66 12.25
CA GLN A 37 15.29 10.32 12.02
C GLN A 37 15.62 9.30 13.13
N ALA A 38 16.69 9.51 13.90
CA ALA A 38 17.15 8.54 14.89
C ALA A 38 16.55 8.73 16.30
N LYS A 39 15.86 9.85 16.58
CA LYS A 39 15.49 10.22 17.96
C LYS A 39 14.08 9.85 18.43
N ASP A 40 13.19 9.40 17.55
CA ASP A 40 11.79 9.15 17.93
C ASP A 40 11.37 7.68 17.70
N PHE A 41 11.81 6.77 18.58
CA PHE A 41 11.00 5.61 18.99
C PHE A 41 11.59 4.90 20.23
N GLN A 42 11.14 5.25 21.43
CA GLN A 42 11.29 4.40 22.62
C GLN A 42 9.91 3.89 23.03
N VAL A 43 9.75 2.56 23.00
CA VAL A 43 8.53 1.85 23.45
C VAL A 43 8.59 1.66 24.97
N PRO A 44 7.52 1.99 25.73
CA PRO A 44 7.47 1.74 27.17
C PRO A 44 7.43 0.23 27.50
N LYS A 45 8.26 -0.20 28.46
CA LYS A 45 8.42 -1.58 28.99
C LYS A 45 7.19 -2.18 29.71
N SER A 46 5.99 -1.61 29.57
CA SER A 46 4.78 -2.08 30.30
C SER A 46 3.94 -3.10 29.54
N LEU A 47 4.22 -3.36 28.26
CA LEU A 47 3.37 -4.21 27.40
C LEU A 47 3.78 -5.70 27.34
N GLU A 48 4.90 -6.10 27.95
CA GLU A 48 5.32 -7.52 27.99
C GLU A 48 4.55 -8.35 29.03
N LYS A 49 3.90 -7.72 30.02
CA LYS A 49 3.28 -8.43 31.15
C LYS A 49 1.87 -8.97 30.87
N LEU A 50 1.27 -8.65 29.72
CA LEU A 50 -0.14 -8.99 29.40
C LEU A 50 -0.30 -10.17 28.45
N VAL A 51 0.78 -10.68 27.85
CA VAL A 51 0.71 -11.73 26.82
C VAL A 51 0.81 -13.16 27.41
N MET A 52 1.21 -13.33 28.67
CA MET A 52 1.45 -14.65 29.27
C MET A 52 0.29 -15.23 30.11
N ARG A 53 -0.92 -14.66 30.05
CA ARG A 53 -2.01 -15.07 30.99
C ARG A 53 -3.28 -15.68 30.36
N SER A 54 -3.26 -16.04 29.07
CA SER A 54 -4.43 -16.64 28.41
C SER A 54 -4.14 -18.01 27.79
N VAL A 55 -3.46 -18.88 28.53
CA VAL A 55 -3.43 -20.33 28.24
C VAL A 55 -3.72 -21.05 29.55
N SER A 56 -4.96 -21.51 29.73
CA SER A 56 -5.39 -22.71 30.48
C SER A 56 -6.84 -22.56 30.98
N ALA A 57 -7.76 -23.35 30.43
CA ALA A 57 -8.59 -24.31 31.18
C ALA A 57 -9.88 -24.66 30.40
N SER A 58 -9.97 -25.93 30.04
CA SER A 58 -11.16 -26.64 29.56
C SER A 58 -11.66 -27.52 30.72
N SER A 59 -12.97 -27.55 31.00
CA SER A 59 -13.66 -28.71 31.59
C SER A 59 -15.18 -28.52 31.60
N LYS A 60 -15.90 -29.60 31.29
CA LYS A 60 -17.35 -29.81 31.27
C LYS A 60 -17.93 -30.04 32.67
N GLN A 61 -19.21 -29.70 32.90
CA GLN A 61 -20.24 -30.56 33.55
C GLN A 61 -21.61 -29.86 33.67
N ASP A 62 -22.66 -30.65 33.47
CA ASP A 62 -24.11 -30.45 33.76
C ASP A 62 -24.46 -31.55 34.82
N PRO A 63 -25.50 -31.45 35.72
CA PRO A 63 -26.92 -31.36 35.33
C PRO A 63 -27.92 -30.64 36.29
N LYS A 64 -29.12 -30.30 35.76
CA LYS A 64 -30.53 -30.28 36.31
C LYS A 64 -30.79 -30.02 37.82
N GLN A 65 -31.87 -29.41 38.31
CA GLN A 65 -33.13 -28.81 37.84
C GLN A 65 -33.83 -28.35 39.13
N ASP A 66 -34.28 -27.10 39.26
CA ASP A 66 -35.39 -26.77 40.16
C ASP A 66 -36.09 -25.47 39.78
N SER A 67 -37.41 -25.54 39.82
CA SER A 67 -38.36 -24.54 39.33
C SER A 67 -38.81 -23.69 40.52
N GLN A 68 -38.66 -22.36 40.46
CA GLN A 68 -39.53 -21.44 41.21
C GLN A 68 -39.45 -19.98 40.73
N THR A 69 -40.56 -19.56 40.13
CA THR A 69 -41.25 -18.26 40.27
C THR A 69 -40.46 -16.95 40.11
N LEU A 70 -40.64 -16.40 38.90
CA LEU A 70 -40.65 -14.99 38.49
C LEU A 70 -40.60 -13.95 39.63
N SER A 71 -39.42 -13.40 39.90
CA SER A 71 -39.26 -12.03 40.40
C SER A 71 -38.39 -11.26 39.40
N ARG A 72 -39.02 -10.32 38.70
CA ARG A 72 -38.41 -9.51 37.63
C ARG A 72 -37.50 -8.46 38.24
N LEU A 73 -36.31 -8.86 38.68
CA LEU A 73 -35.20 -7.93 38.89
C LEU A 73 -34.74 -7.45 37.52
N ARG A 74 -35.12 -6.21 37.20
CA ARG A 74 -34.67 -5.49 36.00
C ARG A 74 -33.19 -5.17 36.16
N VAL A 75 -32.33 -6.18 35.93
CA VAL A 75 -30.91 -5.97 35.69
C VAL A 75 -30.83 -5.20 34.38
N THR A 76 -30.59 -3.90 34.47
CA THR A 76 -30.17 -3.11 33.33
C THR A 76 -28.81 -3.63 32.90
N THR A 77 -28.80 -4.57 31.96
CA THR A 77 -27.60 -4.90 31.20
C THR A 77 -27.19 -3.62 30.48
N LYS A 78 -26.29 -2.85 31.10
CA LYS A 78 -25.58 -1.77 30.43
C LYS A 78 -24.88 -2.41 29.23
N VAL A 79 -25.44 -2.20 28.04
CA VAL A 79 -24.79 -2.54 26.77
C VAL A 79 -23.45 -1.83 26.79
N LYS A 80 -22.37 -2.62 26.89
CA LYS A 80 -21.01 -2.09 26.82
C LYS A 80 -20.88 -1.38 25.47
N PRO A 81 -20.53 -0.09 25.41
CA PRO A 81 -20.41 0.62 24.14
C PRO A 81 -19.46 -0.17 23.24
N GLN A 82 -19.93 -0.55 22.05
CA GLN A 82 -19.08 -1.10 21.01
C GLN A 82 -17.95 -0.08 20.75
N PRO A 83 -16.67 -0.52 20.70
CA PRO A 83 -15.59 0.39 20.41
C PRO A 83 -15.83 1.03 19.03
N SER A 84 -15.89 2.37 19.00
CA SER A 84 -15.95 3.12 17.75
C SER A 84 -14.55 3.23 17.19
N TYR A 85 -14.32 2.62 16.02
CA TYR A 85 -13.07 2.72 15.28
C TYR A 85 -13.35 3.18 13.85
N GLN A 86 -12.44 3.97 13.29
CA GLN A 86 -12.57 4.49 11.94
C GLN A 86 -11.91 3.54 10.95
N VAL A 87 -12.67 3.16 9.92
CA VAL A 87 -12.20 2.41 8.75
C VAL A 87 -12.45 3.23 7.49
N TRP A 88 -12.03 2.72 6.34
CA TRP A 88 -12.27 3.39 5.06
C TRP A 88 -13.76 3.69 4.85
N ASP A 89 -14.08 4.95 4.57
CA ASP A 89 -15.44 5.37 4.23
C ASP A 89 -15.70 5.11 2.75
N LYS A 90 -16.68 4.23 2.48
CA LYS A 90 -17.10 3.86 1.12
C LYS A 90 -17.67 5.04 0.31
N ASP A 91 -18.14 6.08 0.98
CA ASP A 91 -18.74 7.27 0.38
C ASP A 91 -17.76 8.46 0.31
N SER A 92 -16.46 8.20 0.51
CA SER A 92 -15.38 9.18 0.36
C SER A 92 -15.46 9.94 -0.97
N SER A 93 -15.26 11.26 -0.94
CA SER A 93 -15.38 12.12 -2.12
C SER A 93 -14.25 13.14 -2.20
N SER A 94 -14.16 13.85 -3.33
CA SER A 94 -13.16 14.92 -3.47
C SER A 94 -13.26 16.01 -2.39
N LYS A 95 -14.45 16.19 -1.80
CA LYS A 95 -14.69 17.17 -0.73
C LYS A 95 -14.03 16.78 0.59
N THR A 96 -13.78 15.49 0.84
CA THR A 96 -13.16 15.00 2.09
C THR A 96 -11.63 14.97 2.02
N LEU A 97 -11.04 15.18 0.82
CA LEU A 97 -9.60 15.28 0.65
C LEU A 97 -9.05 16.59 1.23
N ASN A 98 -7.77 16.59 1.65
CA ASN A 98 -7.12 17.83 2.04
C ASN A 98 -7.03 18.82 0.85
N PRO A 99 -6.95 20.16 1.09
CA PRO A 99 -7.00 21.16 0.02
C PRO A 99 -5.91 21.00 -1.05
N ARG A 100 -4.72 20.51 -0.66
CA ARG A 100 -3.62 20.23 -1.59
C ARG A 100 -4.01 19.14 -2.59
N LEU A 101 -4.55 18.02 -2.13
CA LEU A 101 -4.96 16.90 -2.98
C LEU A 101 -6.19 17.27 -3.83
N GLN A 102 -7.11 18.09 -3.31
CA GLN A 102 -8.20 18.64 -4.11
C GLN A 102 -7.70 19.43 -5.32
N LYS A 103 -6.68 20.28 -5.13
CA LYS A 103 -6.05 21.04 -6.22
C LYS A 103 -5.38 20.11 -7.24
N ILE A 104 -4.66 19.09 -6.77
CA ILE A 104 -4.01 18.10 -7.63
C ILE A 104 -5.05 17.36 -8.49
N LEU A 105 -6.17 16.92 -7.89
CA LEU A 105 -7.25 16.25 -8.61
C LEU A 105 -7.83 17.15 -9.72
N LYS A 106 -8.12 18.42 -9.41
CA LYS A 106 -8.60 19.40 -10.41
C LYS A 106 -7.61 19.57 -11.56
N ASN A 107 -6.31 19.62 -11.27
CA ASN A 107 -5.28 19.74 -12.30
C ASN A 107 -5.24 18.51 -13.21
N TYR A 108 -5.35 17.30 -12.67
CA TYR A 108 -5.40 16.08 -13.48
C TYR A 108 -6.64 16.02 -14.38
N LEU A 109 -7.80 16.44 -13.87
CA LEU A 109 -9.04 16.51 -14.65
C LEU A 109 -8.91 17.50 -15.81
N ASN A 110 -8.35 18.69 -15.56
CA ASN A 110 -8.16 19.72 -16.59
C ASN A 110 -7.12 19.32 -17.63
N MET A 111 -6.04 18.65 -17.22
CA MET A 111 -5.00 18.20 -18.13
C MET A 111 -5.52 17.16 -19.12
N ASN A 112 -6.43 16.29 -18.69
CA ASN A 112 -7.00 15.20 -19.47
C ASN A 112 -5.97 14.50 -20.37
N LYS A 113 -4.84 14.09 -19.77
CA LYS A 113 -3.65 13.57 -20.48
C LYS A 113 -3.99 12.49 -21.50
N TYR A 114 -4.98 11.65 -21.20
CA TYR A 114 -5.40 10.52 -22.02
C TYR A 114 -6.64 10.81 -22.88
N LYS A 115 -7.03 12.09 -23.03
CA LYS A 115 -8.15 12.56 -23.86
C LYS A 115 -9.46 11.81 -23.58
N VAL A 116 -9.73 11.53 -22.32
CA VAL A 116 -10.92 10.80 -21.88
C VAL A 116 -12.17 11.63 -22.17
N SER A 117 -13.13 11.03 -22.86
CA SER A 117 -14.51 11.53 -22.98
C SER A 117 -15.45 10.40 -22.58
N TYR A 118 -15.91 10.40 -21.33
CA TYR A 118 -16.75 9.34 -20.82
C TYR A 118 -18.17 9.45 -21.39
N LYS A 119 -18.60 8.43 -22.14
CA LYS A 119 -19.93 8.33 -22.79
C LYS A 119 -20.80 7.21 -22.24
N GLY A 120 -20.37 6.56 -21.15
CA GLY A 120 -21.12 5.51 -20.49
C GLY A 120 -22.29 6.04 -19.66
N PRO A 121 -22.97 5.16 -18.90
CA PRO A 121 -23.99 5.57 -17.93
C PRO A 121 -23.45 6.63 -16.98
N GLY A 122 -24.22 7.69 -16.73
CA GLY A 122 -23.78 8.84 -15.92
C GLY A 122 -23.21 8.46 -14.54
N PRO A 123 -22.39 9.32 -13.93
CA PRO A 123 -21.77 9.02 -12.64
C PRO A 123 -22.82 8.82 -11.53
N GLY A 124 -22.51 7.98 -10.55
CA GLY A 124 -23.36 7.77 -9.37
C GLY A 124 -24.35 6.59 -9.46
N VAL A 125 -24.22 5.72 -10.46
CA VAL A 125 -24.96 4.45 -10.51
C VAL A 125 -24.60 3.59 -9.30
N LYS A 126 -25.63 3.12 -8.57
CA LYS A 126 -25.47 2.25 -7.40
C LYS A 126 -25.64 0.79 -7.82
N PHE A 127 -24.74 -0.06 -7.33
CA PHE A 127 -24.80 -1.50 -7.52
C PHE A 127 -24.85 -2.21 -6.16
N SER A 128 -25.51 -3.36 -6.10
CA SER A 128 -25.25 -4.32 -5.03
C SER A 128 -23.84 -4.91 -5.19
N ALA A 129 -23.26 -5.43 -4.10
CA ALA A 129 -21.92 -6.01 -4.15
C ALA A 129 -21.84 -7.19 -5.13
N GLU A 130 -22.89 -8.01 -5.20
CA GLU A 130 -22.96 -9.15 -6.14
C GLU A 130 -23.07 -8.69 -7.58
N ALA A 131 -23.98 -7.75 -7.87
CA ALA A 131 -24.16 -7.22 -9.22
C ALA A 131 -22.89 -6.55 -9.73
N LEU A 132 -22.19 -5.79 -8.88
CA LEU A 132 -20.93 -5.14 -9.25
C LEU A 132 -19.83 -6.15 -9.58
N ARG A 133 -19.73 -7.26 -8.83
CA ARG A 133 -18.73 -8.30 -9.10
C ARG A 133 -18.97 -8.99 -10.44
N CYS A 134 -20.22 -9.34 -10.76
CA CYS A 134 -20.57 -9.87 -12.08
C CYS A 134 -20.29 -8.85 -13.19
N HIS A 135 -20.65 -7.58 -12.96
CA HIS A 135 -20.38 -6.51 -13.92
C HIS A 135 -18.88 -6.37 -14.21
N LEU A 136 -18.02 -6.39 -13.18
CA LEU A 136 -16.56 -6.33 -13.34
C LEU A 136 -16.02 -7.55 -14.09
N ARG A 137 -16.47 -8.76 -13.73
CA ARG A 137 -16.08 -10.01 -14.41
C ARG A 137 -16.39 -9.96 -15.91
N ASP A 138 -17.56 -9.45 -16.26
CA ASP A 138 -18.07 -9.52 -17.64
C ASP A 138 -17.57 -8.36 -18.51
N ARG A 139 -17.20 -7.21 -17.91
CA ARG A 139 -16.81 -6.00 -18.65
C ARG A 139 -15.31 -5.72 -18.68
N VAL A 140 -14.52 -6.30 -17.77
CA VAL A 140 -13.07 -6.08 -17.71
C VAL A 140 -12.35 -7.29 -18.28
N ASN A 141 -11.83 -7.17 -19.50
CA ASN A 141 -11.01 -8.22 -20.09
C ASN A 141 -9.60 -8.19 -19.47
N VAL A 142 -9.23 -9.26 -18.77
CA VAL A 142 -7.88 -9.48 -18.24
C VAL A 142 -7.16 -10.45 -19.17
N SER A 143 -6.45 -9.90 -20.15
CA SER A 143 -5.61 -10.61 -21.13
C SER A 143 -4.24 -9.93 -21.26
N MET A 144 -3.26 -10.66 -21.78
CA MET A 144 -1.95 -10.12 -22.15
C MET A 144 -1.88 -10.00 -23.67
N ILE A 145 -0.92 -9.22 -24.16
CA ILE A 145 -0.58 -9.19 -25.59
C ILE A 145 -0.07 -10.58 -26.01
N GLU A 146 -0.59 -11.10 -27.11
CA GLU A 146 -0.20 -12.37 -27.72
C GLU A 146 0.56 -12.13 -29.03
N ALA A 147 1.29 -13.14 -29.50
CA ALA A 147 2.07 -13.05 -30.74
C ALA A 147 1.20 -12.90 -32.01
N THR A 148 -0.12 -13.08 -31.90
CA THR A 148 -1.09 -12.85 -32.97
C THR A 148 -1.53 -11.39 -33.06
N ASP A 149 -1.34 -10.61 -32.00
CA ASP A 149 -1.75 -9.21 -31.98
C ASP A 149 -0.79 -8.35 -32.82
N PHE A 150 -1.32 -7.48 -33.68
CA PHE A 150 -0.49 -6.54 -34.42
C PHE A 150 0.02 -5.41 -33.47
N PRO A 151 1.31 -4.99 -33.52
CA PRO A 151 2.36 -5.40 -34.47
C PRO A 151 3.29 -6.52 -33.96
N PHE A 152 2.88 -7.28 -32.93
CA PHE A 152 3.71 -8.33 -32.33
C PHE A 152 3.79 -9.63 -33.16
N ASN A 153 3.01 -9.70 -34.25
CA ASN A 153 3.06 -10.77 -35.24
C ASN A 153 4.14 -10.57 -36.33
N THR A 154 4.90 -9.48 -36.31
CA THR A 154 5.95 -9.21 -37.31
C THR A 154 7.27 -9.90 -36.98
N THR A 155 8.19 -9.93 -37.95
CA THR A 155 9.51 -10.58 -37.84
C THR A 155 10.38 -9.99 -36.74
N GLU A 156 10.25 -8.68 -36.48
CA GLU A 156 11.02 -7.96 -35.45
C GLU A 156 10.70 -8.44 -34.03
N TRP A 157 9.46 -8.89 -33.80
CA TRP A 157 8.98 -9.34 -32.49
C TRP A 157 9.05 -10.86 -32.28
N LYS A 158 9.54 -11.61 -33.28
CA LYS A 158 9.56 -13.07 -33.26
C LYS A 158 10.38 -13.60 -32.09
N GLY A 159 9.71 -14.31 -31.18
CA GLY A 159 10.33 -15.01 -30.04
C GLY A 159 10.48 -14.18 -28.76
N TYR A 160 10.04 -12.92 -28.72
CA TYR A 160 10.10 -12.10 -27.50
C TYR A 160 8.97 -12.41 -26.50
N LEU A 161 7.76 -12.67 -26.99
CA LEU A 161 6.60 -12.93 -26.13
C LEU A 161 6.59 -14.38 -25.63
N PRO A 162 6.09 -14.64 -24.40
CA PRO A 162 5.88 -15.99 -23.91
C PRO A 162 4.98 -16.81 -24.85
N LYS A 163 5.32 -18.08 -25.05
CA LYS A 163 4.52 -19.00 -25.88
C LYS A 163 3.21 -19.44 -25.22
N GLU A 164 3.20 -19.50 -23.89
CA GLU A 164 2.05 -19.96 -23.10
C GLU A 164 1.31 -18.77 -22.48
N ASN A 165 -0.01 -18.86 -22.44
CA ASN A 165 -0.85 -17.85 -21.82
C ASN A 165 -0.63 -17.80 -20.30
N ILE A 166 -0.72 -16.60 -19.72
CA ILE A 166 -0.56 -16.40 -18.28
C ILE A 166 -1.53 -17.25 -17.45
N ARG A 167 -2.74 -17.53 -17.95
CA ARG A 167 -3.74 -18.38 -17.27
C ARG A 167 -3.29 -19.84 -17.13
N THR A 168 -2.42 -20.31 -18.03
CA THR A 168 -1.82 -21.65 -17.99
C THR A 168 -0.59 -21.68 -17.10
N LYS A 169 0.23 -20.62 -17.12
CA LYS A 169 1.46 -20.53 -16.31
C LYS A 169 1.23 -20.16 -14.85
N ALA A 170 0.16 -19.42 -14.55
CA ALA A 170 -0.10 -18.83 -13.24
C ALA A 170 -1.49 -19.25 -12.72
N GLY A 171 -1.52 -20.38 -12.00
CA GLY A 171 -2.72 -20.90 -11.36
C GLY A 171 -3.45 -21.98 -12.19
N PRO A 172 -4.73 -22.25 -11.89
CA PRO A 172 -5.58 -21.55 -10.92
C PRO A 172 -5.15 -21.80 -9.47
N TRP A 173 -5.28 -20.79 -8.63
CA TRP A 173 -4.99 -20.84 -7.19
C TRP A 173 -6.25 -20.59 -6.38
N HIS A 174 -6.31 -21.11 -5.15
CA HIS A 174 -7.47 -20.95 -4.28
C HIS A 174 -7.33 -19.73 -3.37
N ARG A 175 -6.14 -19.50 -2.80
CA ARG A 175 -5.86 -18.39 -1.89
C ARG A 175 -4.71 -17.55 -2.43
N CYS A 176 -4.97 -16.28 -2.69
CA CYS A 176 -3.99 -15.33 -3.18
C CYS A 176 -3.87 -14.13 -2.24
N ALA A 177 -2.67 -13.59 -2.06
CA ALA A 177 -2.44 -12.32 -1.37
C ALA A 177 -1.99 -11.24 -2.36
N VAL A 178 -2.55 -10.03 -2.22
CA VAL A 178 -2.10 -8.83 -2.93
C VAL A 178 -1.44 -7.91 -1.91
N VAL A 179 -0.13 -7.68 -2.05
CA VAL A 179 0.64 -6.88 -1.09
C VAL A 179 0.85 -5.49 -1.68
N SER A 180 0.16 -4.49 -1.12
CA SER A 180 0.40 -3.08 -1.45
C SER A 180 1.82 -2.65 -1.06
N SER A 181 2.28 -1.51 -1.58
CA SER A 181 3.58 -0.92 -1.20
C SER A 181 3.45 0.16 -0.12
N ALA A 182 2.35 0.16 0.65
CA ALA A 182 2.09 1.19 1.65
C ALA A 182 3.01 1.08 2.86
N GLY A 183 3.47 2.23 3.39
CA GLY A 183 4.29 2.28 4.61
C GLY A 183 3.59 1.75 5.87
N ALA A 184 2.25 1.65 5.84
CA ALA A 184 1.44 1.09 6.92
C ALA A 184 1.71 -0.41 7.17
N LEU A 185 2.39 -1.11 6.25
CA LEU A 185 2.81 -2.50 6.47
C LEU A 185 3.95 -2.62 7.49
N LYS A 186 4.72 -1.54 7.75
CA LYS A 186 5.83 -1.58 8.69
C LYS A 186 5.33 -1.97 10.10
N SER A 187 6.02 -2.92 10.72
CA SER A 187 5.70 -3.50 12.03
C SER A 187 4.33 -4.18 12.12
N SER A 188 3.70 -4.50 10.99
CA SER A 188 2.41 -5.21 10.96
C SER A 188 2.53 -6.70 11.28
N GLN A 189 3.73 -7.28 11.11
CA GLN A 189 4.00 -8.71 11.31
C GLN A 189 3.14 -9.65 10.43
N LEU A 190 2.60 -9.13 9.32
CA LEU A 190 1.73 -9.90 8.41
C LEU A 190 2.49 -10.92 7.55
N GLY A 191 3.82 -10.96 7.60
CA GLY A 191 4.63 -11.73 6.66
C GLY A 191 4.30 -13.22 6.63
N ARG A 192 4.06 -13.84 7.79
CA ARG A 192 3.64 -15.25 7.87
C ARG A 192 2.25 -15.48 7.28
N GLU A 193 1.31 -14.58 7.54
CA GLU A 193 -0.04 -14.67 7.00
C GLU A 193 -0.04 -14.53 5.47
N ILE A 194 0.76 -13.59 4.94
CA ILE A 194 0.96 -13.41 3.50
C ILE A 194 1.51 -14.69 2.86
N ASP A 195 2.57 -15.27 3.43
CA ASP A 195 3.24 -16.45 2.88
C ASP A 195 2.38 -17.73 2.93
N ASN A 196 1.32 -17.76 3.76
CA ASN A 196 0.34 -18.85 3.82
C ASN A 196 -0.66 -18.87 2.64
N HIS A 197 -0.48 -18.04 1.61
CA HIS A 197 -1.27 -18.04 0.38
C HIS A 197 -0.56 -18.80 -0.74
N ASP A 198 -1.29 -19.41 -1.68
CA ASP A 198 -0.74 -20.16 -2.81
C ASP A 198 0.12 -19.26 -3.70
N ALA A 199 -0.37 -18.04 -3.95
CA ALA A 199 0.31 -17.02 -4.73
C ALA A 199 0.30 -15.64 -4.07
N VAL A 200 1.39 -14.90 -4.30
CA VAL A 200 1.56 -13.53 -3.78
C VAL A 200 1.88 -12.58 -4.94
N LEU A 201 1.04 -11.55 -5.09
CA LEU A 201 1.21 -10.47 -6.06
C LEU A 201 1.82 -9.23 -5.39
N ARG A 202 2.87 -8.66 -6.01
CA ARG A 202 3.56 -7.43 -5.58
C ARG A 202 3.66 -6.42 -6.71
N PHE A 203 4.02 -5.17 -6.37
CA PHE A 203 4.07 -4.06 -7.33
C PHE A 203 5.47 -3.46 -7.47
N ASN A 204 5.84 -3.11 -8.71
CA ASN A 204 7.05 -2.38 -9.07
C ASN A 204 8.30 -2.96 -8.38
N GLY A 205 9.17 -2.11 -7.82
CA GLY A 205 10.37 -2.50 -7.08
C GLY A 205 10.16 -2.74 -5.57
N ALA A 206 8.94 -3.03 -5.10
CA ALA A 206 8.70 -3.24 -3.66
C ALA A 206 9.59 -4.38 -3.11
N PRO A 207 10.52 -4.09 -2.17
CA PRO A 207 11.52 -5.04 -1.71
C PRO A 207 10.95 -6.04 -0.69
N ILE A 208 11.60 -7.20 -0.61
CA ILE A 208 11.35 -8.21 0.43
C ILE A 208 12.47 -8.20 1.47
N ALA A 209 13.72 -8.10 1.02
CA ALA A 209 14.87 -8.13 1.91
C ALA A 209 14.78 -7.00 2.95
N ASN A 210 15.01 -7.36 4.22
CA ASN A 210 14.87 -6.53 5.42
C ASN A 210 13.43 -6.20 5.85
N PHE A 211 12.41 -6.75 5.17
CA PHE A 211 11.00 -6.51 5.48
C PHE A 211 10.18 -7.80 5.65
N GLN A 212 10.82 -8.97 5.63
CA GLN A 212 10.16 -10.28 5.58
C GLN A 212 9.12 -10.49 6.69
N GLN A 213 9.39 -10.00 7.90
CA GLN A 213 8.45 -10.11 9.02
C GLN A 213 7.11 -9.45 8.73
N ASP A 214 7.12 -8.33 8.00
CA ASP A 214 5.95 -7.53 7.70
C ASP A 214 5.31 -7.89 6.36
N VAL A 215 6.14 -8.17 5.35
CA VAL A 215 5.67 -8.30 3.97
C VAL A 215 5.78 -9.71 3.41
N GLY A 216 6.33 -10.66 4.17
CA GLY A 216 6.54 -12.05 3.74
C GLY A 216 7.75 -12.22 2.83
N THR A 217 7.96 -13.43 2.36
CA THR A 217 9.10 -13.85 1.54
C THR A 217 8.71 -14.26 0.12
N LYS A 218 7.44 -14.62 -0.11
CA LYS A 218 6.95 -15.13 -1.39
C LYS A 218 6.68 -13.99 -2.38
N THR A 219 7.08 -14.18 -3.64
CA THR A 219 6.59 -13.41 -4.80
C THR A 219 6.31 -14.38 -5.94
N THR A 220 5.06 -14.45 -6.36
CA THR A 220 4.64 -15.29 -7.50
C THR A 220 4.44 -14.43 -8.74
N ILE A 221 3.78 -13.28 -8.59
CA ILE A 221 3.56 -12.30 -9.65
C ILE A 221 4.07 -10.95 -9.20
N ARG A 222 4.72 -10.22 -10.10
CA ARG A 222 5.10 -8.82 -9.90
C ARG A 222 4.55 -7.98 -11.03
N LEU A 223 3.61 -7.09 -10.71
CA LEU A 223 3.06 -6.14 -11.66
C LEU A 223 3.90 -4.87 -11.68
N MET A 224 4.36 -4.46 -12.86
CA MET A 224 5.19 -3.27 -13.05
C MET A 224 4.51 -2.32 -14.02
N ASN A 225 4.65 -1.02 -13.78
CA ASN A 225 4.34 -0.02 -14.80
C ASN A 225 5.50 0.10 -15.81
N SER A 226 5.29 0.86 -16.89
CA SER A 226 6.27 1.03 -17.97
C SER A 226 7.14 2.29 -17.86
N GLN A 227 7.12 3.01 -16.72
CA GLN A 227 7.77 4.32 -16.58
C GLN A 227 9.29 4.21 -16.45
#